data_AF-X1DAS6-F1
#
_entry.id   AF-X1DAS6-F1
#
_cell.length_a   1.000
_cell.length_b   1.000
_cell.length_c   1.000
_cell.angle_alpha   90.00
_cell.angle_beta   90.00
_cell.angle_gamma   90.00
#
_symmetry.space_group_name_H-M   'P 1'
#
loop_
_entity.id
_entity.type
_entity.pdbx_description
1 polymer ?
#
loop_
_entity_poly.entity_id
_entity_poly.type
_entity_poly.pdbx_seq_one_letter_code
_entity_poly.pdbx_strand_id
1 'polypeptide(L)'
;METRIFGKTGAKITFITMGGCGLGYIDQSEANKAVKLAMDHGINMIDVAPTYGNAEIRLNPWIEKYRNKFFLSEKTLKRKKNGAWRQLNKSLEKLGTSYFDLYQFHAVSSMEELDQILGE
;
A
#
# COMPACT_ATOMS: atom_id res chain seq x y z
N MET A 1 3.93 10.22 17.84
CA MET A 1 4.16 8.89 17.23
C MET A 1 5.65 8.65 17.08
N GLU A 2 6.12 7.48 17.47
CA GLU A 2 7.52 7.10 17.29
C GLU A 2 7.80 6.68 15.84
N THR A 3 8.98 7.03 15.34
CA THR A 3 9.38 6.78 13.94
C THR A 3 10.79 6.18 13.86
N ARG A 4 11.07 5.52 12.73
CA ARG A 4 12.36 4.92 12.39
C ARG A 4 12.68 5.14 10.91
N ILE A 5 13.96 5.09 10.57
CA ILE A 5 14.39 5.10 9.17
C ILE A 5 14.10 3.71 8.58
N PHE A 6 13.42 3.69 7.43
CA PHE A 6 13.07 2.44 6.75
C PHE A 6 14.26 1.90 5.96
N GLY A 7 15.02 0.99 6.56
CA GLY A 7 16.18 0.37 5.92
C GLY A 7 17.18 1.43 5.42
N LYS A 8 17.48 1.38 4.12
CA LYS A 8 18.40 2.33 3.45
C LYS A 8 17.68 3.39 2.61
N THR A 9 16.34 3.46 2.66
CA THR A 9 15.58 4.39 1.81
C THR A 9 15.67 5.84 2.29
N GLY A 10 16.08 6.06 3.54
CA GLY A 10 16.06 7.39 4.18
C GLY A 10 14.66 7.86 4.62
N ALA A 11 13.60 7.13 4.27
CA ALA A 11 12.24 7.48 4.66
C ALA A 11 12.04 7.28 6.17
N LYS A 12 11.48 8.30 6.84
CA LYS A 12 11.15 8.26 8.26
C LYS A 12 9.69 7.84 8.44
N ILE A 13 9.48 6.57 8.74
CA ILE A 13 8.14 5.97 8.87
C ILE A 13 7.79 5.72 10.33
N THR A 14 6.50 5.63 10.64
CA THR A 14 6.01 5.30 11.98
C THR A 14 6.28 3.85 12.33
N PHE A 15 6.57 3.58 13.60
CA PHE A 15 6.80 2.22 14.08
C PHE A 15 5.59 1.30 13.87
N ILE A 16 4.39 1.88 13.93
CA ILE A 16 3.12 1.22 13.63
C ILE A 16 2.70 1.57 12.20
N THR A 17 2.25 0.57 11.45
CA THR A 17 1.66 0.71 10.11
C THR A 17 0.16 0.50 10.18
N MET A 18 -0.61 1.33 9.45
CA MET A 18 -2.03 1.08 9.24
C MET A 18 -2.22 0.00 8.17
N GLY A 19 -2.78 -1.15 8.55
CA GLY A 19 -3.17 -2.19 7.61
C GLY A 19 -4.46 -1.85 6.87
N GLY A 20 -4.44 -1.91 5.54
CA GLY A 20 -5.58 -1.57 4.68
C GLY A 20 -6.61 -2.69 4.50
N CYS A 21 -6.32 -3.93 4.90
CA CYS A 21 -7.20 -5.09 4.67
C CYS A 21 -8.62 -4.87 5.22
N GLY A 22 -8.75 -4.40 6.47
CA GLY A 22 -10.04 -4.13 7.10
C GLY A 22 -10.88 -3.08 6.35
N LEU A 23 -10.23 -2.09 5.75
CA LEU A 23 -10.90 -1.08 4.93
C LEU A 23 -11.60 -1.70 3.72
N GLY A 24 -11.16 -2.87 3.27
CA GLY A 24 -11.73 -3.63 2.16
C GLY A 24 -13.15 -4.13 2.38
N TYR A 25 -13.61 -4.21 3.64
CA TYR A 25 -14.84 -4.92 4.00
C TYR A 25 -15.81 -4.12 4.88
N ILE A 26 -15.52 -2.85 5.14
CA ILE A 26 -16.40 -1.92 5.88
C ILE A 26 -16.94 -0.84 4.94
N ASP A 27 -17.93 -0.04 5.33
CA ASP A 27 -18.38 1.07 4.48
C ASP A 27 -17.37 2.24 4.43
N GLN A 28 -17.62 3.21 3.55
CA GLN A 28 -16.74 4.38 3.40
C GLN A 28 -16.67 5.25 4.67
N SER A 29 -17.75 5.34 5.44
CA SER A 29 -17.81 6.14 6.66
C SER A 29 -16.88 5.56 7.73
N GLU A 30 -16.94 4.26 7.95
CA GLU A 30 -16.05 3.55 8.87
C GLU A 30 -14.60 3.56 8.38
N ALA A 31 -14.36 3.41 7.08
CA ALA A 31 -13.02 3.55 6.52
C ALA A 31 -12.45 4.97 6.76
N ASN A 32 -13.27 6.01 6.58
CA ASN A 32 -12.87 7.39 6.86
C ASN A 32 -12.52 7.60 8.34
N LYS A 33 -13.31 7.03 9.27
CA LYS A 33 -13.01 7.09 10.71
C LYS A 33 -11.68 6.41 11.04
N ALA A 34 -11.44 5.24 10.46
CA ALA A 34 -10.20 4.49 10.67
C ALA A 34 -8.96 5.25 10.16
N VAL A 35 -9.01 5.78 8.94
CA VAL A 35 -7.89 6.56 8.36
C VAL A 35 -7.68 7.86 9.14
N LYS A 36 -8.76 8.55 9.49
CA LYS A 36 -8.69 9.77 10.32
C LYS A 36 -8.03 9.48 11.67
N LEU A 37 -8.45 8.42 12.36
CA LEU A 37 -7.87 8.05 13.65
C LEU A 37 -6.36 7.78 13.53
N ALA A 38 -5.95 7.04 12.50
CA ALA A 38 -4.53 6.80 12.23
C ALA A 38 -3.75 8.11 12.03
N MET A 39 -4.29 9.02 11.22
CA MET A 39 -3.69 10.35 10.99
C MET A 39 -3.63 11.20 12.26
N ASP A 40 -4.69 11.22 13.06
CA ASP A 40 -4.76 12.01 14.30
C ASP A 40 -3.71 11.55 15.32
N HIS A 41 -3.38 10.26 15.32
CA HIS A 41 -2.27 9.70 16.10
C HIS A 41 -0.90 9.83 15.44
N GLY A 42 -0.81 10.44 14.25
CA GLY A 42 0.42 10.70 13.52
C GLY A 42 1.00 9.47 12.81
N ILE A 43 0.20 8.43 12.55
CA ILE A 43 0.61 7.28 11.70
C ILE A 43 0.82 7.78 10.28
N ASN A 44 1.97 7.45 9.70
CA ASN A 44 2.31 7.88 8.35
C ASN A 44 2.55 6.72 7.37
N MET A 45 2.53 5.46 7.81
CA MET A 45 2.66 4.31 6.91
C MET A 45 1.33 3.60 6.71
N ILE A 46 0.95 3.35 5.46
CA ILE A 46 -0.23 2.57 5.07
C ILE A 46 0.21 1.42 4.19
N ASP A 47 -0.28 0.22 4.48
CA ASP A 47 -0.05 -0.98 3.68
C ASP A 47 -1.36 -1.51 3.09
N VAL A 48 -1.42 -1.67 1.77
CA VAL A 48 -2.63 -2.10 1.03
C VAL A 48 -2.28 -3.20 0.02
N ALA A 49 -3.30 -3.77 -0.63
CA ALA A 49 -3.15 -4.68 -1.75
C ALA A 49 -4.44 -4.69 -2.62
N PRO A 50 -4.35 -5.00 -3.92
CA PRO A 50 -5.47 -5.18 -4.83
C PRO A 50 -6.46 -6.27 -4.38
N THR A 51 -6.00 -7.22 -3.56
CA THR A 51 -6.81 -8.31 -3.03
C THR A 51 -7.63 -7.91 -1.79
N TYR A 52 -7.39 -6.73 -1.23
CA TYR A 52 -8.06 -6.24 -0.01
C TYR A 52 -9.41 -5.60 -0.31
N GLY A 53 -10.32 -6.33 -0.97
CA GLY A 53 -11.67 -5.86 -1.29
C GLY A 53 -11.66 -4.47 -1.95
N ASN A 54 -12.44 -3.53 -1.38
CA ASN A 54 -12.51 -2.15 -1.86
C ASN A 54 -11.53 -1.19 -1.14
N ALA A 55 -10.47 -1.68 -0.49
CA ALA A 55 -9.57 -0.85 0.31
C ALA A 55 -8.91 0.27 -0.50
N GLU A 56 -8.44 -0.02 -1.71
CA GLU A 56 -7.82 0.96 -2.61
C GLU A 56 -8.76 2.12 -2.94
N ILE A 57 -10.02 1.80 -3.25
CA ILE A 57 -11.05 2.79 -3.59
C ILE A 57 -11.41 3.63 -2.36
N ARG A 58 -11.50 3.01 -1.18
CA ARG A 58 -11.87 3.72 0.06
C ARG A 58 -10.74 4.59 0.61
N LEU A 59 -9.49 4.24 0.31
CA LEU A 59 -8.32 5.05 0.63
C LEU A 59 -8.16 6.24 -0.31
N ASN A 60 -8.67 6.18 -1.54
CA ASN A 60 -8.52 7.22 -2.56
C ASN A 60 -8.73 8.66 -2.05
N PRO A 61 -9.84 9.02 -1.36
CA PRO A 61 -10.07 10.40 -0.94
C PRO A 61 -9.02 10.93 0.05
N TRP A 62 -8.37 10.03 0.79
CA TRP A 62 -7.32 10.36 1.74
C TRP A 62 -5.95 10.43 1.07
N ILE A 63 -5.67 9.49 0.16
CA ILE A 63 -4.41 9.47 -0.58
C ILE A 63 -4.33 10.66 -1.52
N GLU A 64 -5.37 10.95 -2.29
CA GLU A 64 -5.41 12.11 -3.20
C GLU A 64 -5.14 13.42 -2.44
N LYS A 65 -5.74 13.59 -1.26
CA LYS A 65 -5.62 14.80 -0.45
C LYS A 65 -4.32 14.90 0.37
N TYR A 66 -3.76 13.78 0.82
CA TYR A 66 -2.67 13.74 1.79
C TYR A 66 -1.49 12.86 1.33
N ARG A 67 -1.31 12.67 0.02
CA ARG A 67 -0.30 11.75 -0.53
C ARG A 67 1.09 11.96 0.07
N ASN A 68 1.50 13.22 0.24
CA ASN A 68 2.81 13.60 0.77
C ASN A 68 2.98 13.36 2.28
N LYS A 69 1.89 13.03 3.00
CA LYS A 69 1.93 12.68 4.42
C LYS A 69 2.05 11.18 4.65
N PHE A 70 1.83 10.36 3.62
CA PHE A 70 1.85 8.91 3.75
C PHE A 70 3.04 8.30 3.02
N PHE A 71 3.63 7.30 3.65
CA PHE A 71 4.44 6.26 3.03
C PHE A 71 3.50 5.12 2.65
N LEU A 72 3.26 4.95 1.35
CA LEU A 72 2.27 4.02 0.81
C LEU A 72 2.94 2.76 0.25
N SER A 73 2.59 1.62 0.85
CA SER A 73 3.05 0.27 0.47
C SER A 73 1.95 -0.52 -0.22
N GLU A 74 2.27 -1.18 -1.34
CA GLU A 74 1.42 -2.13 -2.06
C GLU A 74 2.20 -3.42 -2.34
N LYS A 75 1.48 -4.54 -2.50
CA LYS A 75 2.05 -5.87 -2.77
C LYS A 75 1.23 -6.69 -3.78
N THR A 76 1.87 -7.11 -4.88
CA THR A 76 1.26 -7.89 -5.96
C THR A 76 1.53 -9.39 -5.84
N LEU A 77 0.54 -10.22 -6.22
CA LEU A 77 0.73 -11.66 -6.44
C LEU A 77 1.14 -12.00 -7.88
N LYS A 78 1.26 -11.01 -8.77
CA LYS A 78 1.66 -11.24 -10.16
C LYS A 78 3.18 -11.40 -10.22
N ARG A 79 3.65 -12.53 -10.75
CA ARG A 79 5.08 -12.83 -10.85
C ARG A 79 5.72 -12.33 -12.16
N LYS A 80 4.95 -12.22 -13.24
CA LYS A 80 5.44 -11.80 -14.57
C LYS A 80 5.24 -10.31 -14.82
N LYS A 81 6.19 -9.69 -15.55
CA LYS A 81 6.23 -8.26 -15.94
C LYS A 81 4.87 -7.68 -16.34
N ASN A 82 4.24 -8.22 -17.39
CA ASN A 82 2.98 -7.69 -17.93
C ASN A 82 1.82 -7.75 -16.92
N GLY A 83 1.81 -8.76 -16.05
CA GLY A 83 0.79 -8.92 -15.02
C GLY A 83 0.99 -7.90 -13.89
N ALA A 84 2.22 -7.80 -13.39
CA ALA A 84 2.58 -6.86 -12.33
C ALA A 84 2.37 -5.41 -12.80
N TRP A 85 2.85 -5.06 -14.00
CA TRP A 85 2.69 -3.73 -14.57
C TRP A 85 1.23 -3.30 -14.69
N ARG A 86 0.37 -4.17 -15.22
CA ARG A 86 -1.06 -3.89 -15.35
C ARG A 86 -1.74 -3.71 -14.00
N GLN A 87 -1.39 -4.54 -13.01
CA GLN A 87 -1.97 -4.44 -11.68
C GLN A 87 -1.52 -3.16 -10.96
N LEU A 88 -0.23 -2.84 -11.00
CA LEU A 88 0.34 -1.61 -10.45
C LEU A 88 -0.40 -0.38 -10.98
N ASN A 89 -0.54 -0.25 -12.31
CA ASN A 89 -1.22 0.91 -12.91
C ASN A 89 -2.68 1.02 -12.49
N LYS A 90 -3.40 -0.13 -12.41
CA LYS A 90 -4.79 -0.14 -11.94
C LYS A 90 -4.90 0.26 -10.47
N SER A 91 -3.94 -0.11 -9.64
CA SER A 91 -3.90 0.27 -8.23
C SER A 91 -3.61 1.76 -8.06
N LEU A 92 -2.67 2.32 -8.83
CA LEU A 92 -2.40 3.76 -8.88
C LEU A 92 -3.67 4.56 -9.25
N GLU A 93 -4.38 4.13 -10.29
CA GLU A 93 -5.65 4.73 -10.71
C GLU A 93 -6.69 4.69 -9.58
N LYS A 94 -6.93 3.51 -9.00
CA LYS A 94 -7.90 3.36 -7.91
C LYS A 94 -7.57 4.19 -6.69
N LEU A 95 -6.29 4.33 -6.34
CA LEU A 95 -5.82 5.10 -5.18
C LEU A 95 -5.70 6.61 -5.46
N GLY A 96 -5.80 7.04 -6.72
CA GLY A 96 -5.69 8.45 -7.08
C GLY A 96 -4.26 8.99 -6.86
N THR A 97 -3.23 8.19 -7.14
CA THR A 97 -1.83 8.61 -6.99
C THR A 97 -0.97 8.15 -8.16
N SER A 98 0.16 8.81 -8.38
CA SER A 98 1.10 8.49 -9.46
C SER A 98 2.25 7.58 -9.04
N TYR A 99 2.42 7.29 -7.74
CA TYR A 99 3.51 6.46 -7.25
C TYR A 99 3.21 5.77 -5.91
N PHE A 100 3.90 4.65 -5.68
CA PHE A 100 4.04 3.99 -4.38
C PHE A 100 5.42 4.28 -3.80
N ASP A 101 5.52 4.40 -2.48
CA ASP A 101 6.82 4.51 -1.80
C ASP A 101 7.51 3.14 -1.70
N LEU A 102 6.71 2.08 -1.67
CA LEU A 102 7.17 0.69 -1.68
C LEU A 102 6.20 -0.18 -2.49
N TYR A 103 6.73 -0.91 -3.46
CA TYR A 103 6.00 -1.91 -4.24
C TYR A 103 6.65 -3.28 -4.10
N GLN A 104 5.88 -4.29 -3.73
CA GLN A 104 6.43 -5.59 -3.32
C GLN A 104 5.82 -6.75 -4.10
N PHE A 105 6.59 -7.84 -4.24
CA PHE A 105 6.02 -9.14 -4.60
C PHE A 105 5.55 -9.84 -3.32
N HIS A 106 4.25 -10.08 -3.23
CA HIS A 106 3.62 -10.65 -2.04
C HIS A 106 3.89 -12.15 -1.95
N ALA A 107 4.25 -12.62 -0.75
CA ALA A 107 4.30 -14.03 -0.38
C ALA A 107 5.18 -14.90 -1.30
N VAL A 108 6.38 -14.41 -1.63
CA VAL A 108 7.39 -15.22 -2.33
C VAL A 108 7.94 -16.24 -1.35
N SER A 109 7.79 -17.52 -1.67
CA SER A 109 8.03 -18.64 -0.76
C SER A 109 8.94 -19.74 -1.35
N SER A 110 9.31 -19.62 -2.63
CA SER A 110 10.23 -20.55 -3.29
C SER A 110 11.23 -19.81 -4.18
N MET A 111 12.37 -20.47 -4.44
CA MET A 111 13.36 -19.98 -5.42
C MET A 111 12.76 -19.95 -6.83
N GLU A 112 11.88 -20.88 -7.17
CA GLU A 112 11.20 -20.88 -8.46
C GLU A 112 10.33 -19.62 -8.65
N GLU A 113 9.58 -19.20 -7.62
CA GLU A 113 8.83 -17.94 -7.67
C GLU A 113 9.75 -16.72 -7.81
N LEU A 114 10.89 -16.74 -7.13
CA LEU A 114 11.88 -15.67 -7.21
C LEU A 114 12.51 -15.60 -8.62
N ASP A 115 12.89 -16.75 -9.19
CA ASP A 115 13.43 -16.85 -10.54
C ASP A 115 12.41 -16.37 -11.58
N GLN A 116 11.12 -16.67 -11.39
CA GLN A 116 10.05 -16.15 -12.25
C GLN A 116 9.88 -14.62 -12.14
N ILE A 117 10.13 -14.04 -10.97
CA ILE A 117 10.04 -12.59 -10.74
C ILE A 117 11.23 -11.86 -11.36
N LEU A 118 12.43 -12.42 -11.23
CA LEU A 118 13.69 -11.82 -11.67
C LEU A 118 14.06 -12.19 -13.12
N GLY A 119 13.43 -13.22 -13.67
CA GLY A 119 13.59 -13.64 -15.06
C GLY A 119 12.99 -12.65 -16.07
N GLU A 120 13.32 -12.86 -17.34
CA GLU A 120 12.89 -12.03 -18.47
C GLU A 120 11.40 -12.22 -18.87
#